data_AF-A0AA93CNZ6-F1
#
_entry.id   AF-A0AA93CNZ6-F1
#
_cell.length_a   1.000
_cell.length_b   1.000
_cell.length_c   1.000
_cell.angle_alpha   90.00
_cell.angle_beta   90.00
_cell.angle_gamma   90.00
#
_symmetry.space_group_name_H-M   'P 1'
#
loop_
_entity.id
_entity.type
_entity.pdbx_description
1 polymer ?
#
loop_
_entity_poly.entity_id
_entity_poly.type
_entity_poly.pdbx_seq_one_letter_code
_entity_poly.pdbx_strand_id
1 'polypeptide(L)'
;MDITDQLRKIKNSPKFSGIPEEIQTELNKLFIDAKKQAFPRVYRKKAILFLDALYNYEEFVIMYNGALYDVVEKLKRDMKRIDFKLERQYIKAKTIVDRLKKKDPTNTKEIDSLNQERQKSLIRLASHRWMKKKFDGYKGINVVENPDELITEFKKAEAAYIYSLFGKKSVDEIKTYLENEIIDFYYKKAIVEIDPEKLDLQYINKYN
;
A
#
# COMPACT_ATOMS: atom_id res chain seq x y z
N MET A 1 9.75 -41.20 16.27
CA MET A 1 9.12 -39.87 16.16
C MET A 1 8.60 -39.75 14.73
N ASP A 2 7.29 -39.58 14.53
CA ASP A 2 6.69 -39.52 13.19
C ASP A 2 7.09 -38.21 12.48
N ILE A 3 7.60 -38.30 11.25
CA ILE A 3 8.00 -37.12 10.44
C ILE A 3 6.78 -36.22 10.21
N THR A 4 5.58 -36.79 10.13
CA THR A 4 4.33 -36.04 9.96
C THR A 4 4.05 -35.10 11.14
N ASP A 5 4.36 -35.55 12.36
CA ASP A 5 4.21 -34.74 13.56
C ASP A 5 5.25 -33.61 13.63
N GLN A 6 6.47 -33.85 13.13
CA GLN A 6 7.48 -32.80 13.00
C GLN A 6 7.04 -31.73 12.00
N LEU A 7 6.54 -32.12 10.83
CA LEU A 7 6.00 -31.18 9.84
C LEU A 7 4.83 -30.37 10.40
N ARG A 8 3.92 -30.99 11.17
CA ARG A 8 2.82 -30.28 11.83
C ARG A 8 3.32 -29.27 12.85
N LYS A 9 4.34 -29.62 13.65
CA LYS A 9 4.96 -28.69 14.60
C LYS A 9 5.59 -27.49 13.90
N ILE A 10 6.30 -27.71 12.80
CA ILE A 10 6.90 -26.63 11.99
C ILE A 10 5.81 -25.72 11.43
N LYS A 11 4.78 -26.31 10.80
CA LYS A 11 3.64 -25.58 10.22
C LYS A 11 2.94 -24.66 11.23
N ASN A 12 2.76 -25.15 12.45
CA ASN A 12 2.05 -24.43 13.52
C ASN A 12 3.01 -23.60 14.40
N SER A 13 4.27 -23.43 13.98
CA SER A 13 5.22 -22.61 14.69
C SER A 13 4.75 -21.14 14.71
N PRO A 14 4.95 -20.40 15.82
CA PRO A 14 4.58 -18.98 15.90
C PRO A 14 5.16 -18.12 14.77
N LYS A 15 6.30 -18.51 14.18
CA LYS A 15 6.90 -17.78 13.06
C LYS A 15 6.03 -17.74 11.80
N PHE A 16 5.01 -18.59 11.70
CA PHE A 16 4.09 -18.68 10.57
C PHE A 16 2.65 -18.26 10.91
N SER A 17 2.40 -17.69 12.09
CA SER A 17 1.04 -17.31 12.51
C SER A 17 0.43 -16.15 11.70
N GLY A 18 1.26 -15.40 10.97
CA GLY A 18 0.85 -14.23 10.16
C GLY A 18 0.65 -14.50 8.67
N ILE A 19 0.59 -15.78 8.24
CA ILE A 19 0.35 -16.12 6.84
C ILE A 19 -1.09 -15.74 6.45
N PRO A 20 -1.33 -15.00 5.36
CA PRO A 20 -2.68 -14.76 4.82
C PRO A 20 -3.45 -16.05 4.54
N GLU A 21 -4.77 -16.02 4.68
CA GLU A 21 -5.64 -17.21 4.59
C GLU A 21 -5.51 -17.93 3.23
N GLU A 22 -5.36 -17.17 2.15
CA GLU A 22 -5.18 -17.68 0.80
C GLU A 22 -3.92 -18.53 0.69
N ILE A 23 -2.81 -18.05 1.26
CA ILE A 23 -1.51 -18.73 1.27
C ILE A 23 -1.56 -19.92 2.25
N GLN A 24 -2.22 -19.77 3.41
CA GLN A 24 -2.45 -20.87 4.34
C GLN A 24 -3.20 -22.02 3.67
N THR A 25 -4.20 -21.72 2.83
CA THR A 25 -4.98 -22.72 2.10
C THR A 25 -4.10 -23.54 1.17
N GLU A 26 -3.20 -22.90 0.42
CA GLU A 26 -2.24 -23.58 -0.45
C GLU A 26 -1.25 -24.45 0.34
N LEU A 27 -0.67 -23.91 1.41
CA LEU A 27 0.25 -24.66 2.29
C LEU A 27 -0.44 -25.86 2.97
N ASN A 28 -1.69 -25.69 3.38
CA ASN A 28 -2.52 -26.76 3.94
C ASN A 28 -2.74 -27.88 2.92
N LYS A 29 -3.01 -27.53 1.66
CA LYS A 29 -3.17 -28.50 0.57
C LYS A 29 -1.89 -29.31 0.37
N LEU A 30 -0.73 -28.65 0.30
CA LEU A 30 0.58 -29.33 0.17
C LEU A 30 0.87 -30.27 1.35
N PHE A 31 0.56 -29.83 2.58
CA PHE A 31 0.72 -30.65 3.78
C PHE A 31 -0.19 -31.89 3.77
N ILE A 32 -1.47 -31.74 3.41
CA ILE A 32 -2.42 -32.85 3.29
C ILE A 32 -1.98 -33.83 2.21
N ASP A 33 -1.53 -33.32 1.07
CA ASP A 33 -1.05 -34.13 -0.05
C ASP A 33 0.17 -34.95 0.34
N ALA A 34 1.09 -34.39 1.13
CA ALA A 34 2.22 -35.14 1.69
C ALA A 34 1.75 -36.22 2.68
N LYS A 35 0.88 -35.87 3.63
CA LYS A 35 0.37 -36.77 4.68
C LYS A 35 -0.35 -38.01 4.12
N LYS A 36 -1.05 -37.88 2.99
CA LYS A 36 -1.82 -38.97 2.37
C LYS A 36 -0.96 -40.01 1.64
N GLN A 37 0.34 -39.78 1.45
CA GLN A 37 1.19 -40.68 0.67
C GLN A 37 1.58 -41.92 1.47
N ALA A 38 1.13 -43.09 1.03
CA ALA A 38 1.52 -44.37 1.62
C ALA A 38 2.97 -44.78 1.29
N PHE A 39 3.52 -44.28 0.17
CA PHE A 39 4.86 -44.64 -0.29
C PHE A 39 5.92 -43.70 0.28
N PRO A 40 6.91 -44.18 1.05
CA PRO A 40 7.90 -43.32 1.71
C PRO A 40 8.67 -42.39 0.76
N ARG A 41 8.99 -42.84 -0.46
CA ARG A 41 9.68 -42.03 -1.46
C ARG A 41 8.82 -40.86 -1.95
N VAL A 42 7.52 -41.08 -2.13
CA VAL A 42 6.57 -40.05 -2.59
C VAL A 42 6.24 -39.10 -1.44
N TYR A 43 6.03 -39.64 -0.24
CA TYR A 43 5.89 -38.86 0.99
C TYR A 43 7.05 -37.87 1.14
N ARG A 44 8.30 -38.34 1.07
CA ARG A 44 9.49 -37.50 1.20
C ARG A 44 9.50 -36.37 0.17
N LYS A 45 9.22 -36.67 -1.11
CA LYS A 45 9.16 -35.64 -2.17
C LYS A 45 8.10 -34.58 -1.89
N LYS A 46 6.90 -35.00 -1.48
CA LYS A 46 5.79 -34.06 -1.18
C LYS A 46 6.04 -33.26 0.10
N ALA A 47 6.64 -33.87 1.11
CA ALA A 47 7.06 -33.19 2.34
C ALA A 47 8.11 -32.10 2.07
N ILE A 48 9.08 -32.37 1.18
CA ILE A 48 10.06 -31.37 0.73
C ILE A 48 9.34 -30.21 0.03
N LEU A 49 8.44 -30.49 -0.93
CA LEU A 49 7.67 -29.44 -1.59
C LEU A 49 6.86 -28.56 -0.62
N PHE A 50 6.26 -29.16 0.41
CA PHE A 50 5.58 -28.41 1.47
C PHE A 50 6.55 -27.52 2.26
N LEU A 51 7.71 -28.07 2.67
CA LEU A 51 8.71 -27.31 3.41
C LEU A 51 9.29 -26.17 2.57
N ASP A 52 9.62 -26.42 1.30
CA ASP A 52 10.12 -25.42 0.38
C ASP A 52 9.11 -24.28 0.23
N ALA A 53 7.83 -24.58 0.03
CA ALA A 53 6.79 -23.55 -0.03
C ALA A 53 6.67 -22.76 1.28
N LEU A 54 6.80 -23.42 2.43
CA LEU A 54 6.72 -22.78 3.75
C LEU A 54 7.91 -21.85 4.01
N TYR A 55 9.14 -22.25 3.65
CA TYR A 55 10.33 -21.41 3.80
C TYR A 55 10.40 -20.31 2.74
N ASN A 56 9.91 -20.55 1.52
CA ASN A 56 9.74 -19.50 0.51
C ASN A 56 8.81 -18.38 0.99
N TYR A 57 7.80 -18.71 1.80
CA TYR A 57 6.97 -17.68 2.42
C TYR A 57 7.76 -16.81 3.42
N GLU A 58 8.69 -17.39 4.17
CA GLU A 58 9.56 -16.64 5.08
C GLU A 58 10.43 -15.63 4.31
N GLU A 59 11.04 -16.07 3.21
CA GLU A 59 11.80 -15.20 2.32
C GLU A 59 10.93 -14.11 1.68
N PHE A 60 9.70 -14.46 1.28
CA PHE A 60 8.73 -13.50 0.79
C PHE A 60 8.42 -12.40 1.82
N VAL A 61 8.20 -12.74 3.09
CA VAL A 61 7.90 -11.75 4.13
C VAL A 61 9.04 -10.75 4.29
N ILE A 62 10.28 -11.23 4.26
CA ILE A 62 11.48 -10.36 4.34
C ILE A 62 11.52 -9.42 3.14
N MET A 63 11.37 -9.97 1.93
CA MET A 63 11.36 -9.18 0.69
C MET A 63 10.21 -8.15 0.70
N TYR A 64 9.00 -8.57 1.05
CA TYR A 64 7.82 -7.73 1.00
C TYR A 64 7.90 -6.59 2.01
N ASN A 65 8.30 -6.88 3.25
CA ASN A 65 8.50 -5.85 4.28
C ASN A 65 9.60 -4.86 3.86
N GLY A 66 10.72 -5.34 3.34
CA GLY A 66 11.80 -4.48 2.85
C GLY A 66 11.35 -3.59 1.68
N ALA A 67 10.64 -4.17 0.70
CA ALA A 67 10.12 -3.44 -0.44
C ALA A 67 9.10 -2.37 -0.03
N LEU A 68 8.16 -2.72 0.86
CA LEU A 68 7.14 -1.80 1.35
C LEU A 68 7.76 -0.66 2.17
N TYR A 69 8.74 -0.97 3.03
CA TYR A 69 9.49 0.04 3.78
C TYR A 69 10.19 1.03 2.85
N ASP A 70 10.90 0.54 1.83
CA ASP A 70 11.58 1.38 0.86
C ASP A 70 10.60 2.31 0.12
N VAL A 71 9.42 1.80 -0.25
CA VAL A 71 8.34 2.58 -0.86
C VAL A 71 7.82 3.66 0.09
N VAL A 72 7.55 3.32 1.35
CA VAL A 72 7.07 4.28 2.36
C VAL A 72 8.10 5.41 2.55
N GLU A 73 9.37 5.06 2.67
CA GLU A 73 10.47 6.02 2.81
C GLU A 73 10.63 6.90 1.56
N LYS A 74 10.50 6.32 0.37
CA LYS A 74 10.51 7.07 -0.89
C LYS A 74 9.38 8.10 -0.92
N LEU A 75 8.14 7.67 -0.67
CA LEU A 75 6.97 8.55 -0.66
C LEU A 75 7.15 9.68 0.35
N LYS A 76 7.61 9.36 1.56
CA LYS A 76 7.89 10.35 2.60
C LYS A 76 8.89 11.42 2.17
N ARG A 77 9.98 11.03 1.49
CA ARG A 77 10.95 12.00 0.93
C ARG A 77 10.33 12.91 -0.13
N ASP A 78 9.47 12.38 -0.97
CA ASP A 78 8.87 13.12 -2.08
C ASP A 78 7.68 14.00 -1.65
N MET A 79 7.07 13.72 -0.50
CA MET A 79 5.84 14.37 -0.03
C MET A 79 5.90 15.88 0.02
N LYS A 80 7.01 16.48 0.47
CA LYS A 80 7.15 17.95 0.54
C LYS A 80 7.12 18.58 -0.85
N ARG A 81 7.83 17.97 -1.81
CA ARG A 81 7.87 18.45 -3.20
C ARG A 81 6.50 18.31 -3.87
N ILE A 82 5.82 17.19 -3.65
CA ILE A 82 4.49 16.92 -4.18
C ILE A 82 3.47 17.89 -3.58
N ASP A 83 3.51 18.13 -2.26
CA ASP A 83 2.62 19.06 -1.55
C ASP A 83 2.69 20.46 -2.14
N PHE A 84 3.91 20.97 -2.36
CA PHE A 84 4.13 22.27 -3.02
C PHE A 84 3.54 22.31 -4.44
N LYS A 85 3.74 21.24 -5.23
CA LYS A 85 3.22 21.16 -6.60
C LYS A 85 1.69 21.16 -6.61
N LEU A 86 1.06 20.42 -5.70
CA LEU A 86 -0.40 20.34 -5.59
C LEU A 86 -0.99 21.68 -5.12
N GLU A 87 -0.38 22.35 -4.14
CA GLU A 87 -0.83 23.67 -3.70
C GLU A 87 -0.78 24.70 -4.82
N ARG A 88 0.34 24.72 -5.57
CA ARG A 88 0.46 25.62 -6.74
C ARG A 88 -0.60 25.33 -7.80
N GLN A 89 -0.93 24.07 -8.04
CA GLN A 89 -2.00 23.69 -8.97
C GLN A 89 -3.37 24.18 -8.52
N TYR A 90 -3.72 23.98 -7.24
CA TYR A 90 -4.97 24.46 -6.67
C TYR A 90 -5.10 25.99 -6.79
N ILE A 91 -4.04 26.73 -6.44
CA ILE A 91 -4.06 28.19 -6.48
C ILE A 91 -4.19 28.71 -7.92
N LYS A 92 -3.53 28.06 -8.88
CA LYS A 92 -3.70 28.38 -10.30
C LYS A 92 -5.16 28.19 -10.74
N ALA A 93 -5.77 27.06 -10.39
CA ALA A 93 -7.17 26.77 -10.71
C ALA A 93 -8.12 27.79 -10.07
N LYS A 94 -7.91 28.11 -8.78
CA LYS A 94 -8.67 29.14 -8.06
C LYS A 94 -8.55 30.52 -8.74
N THR A 95 -7.34 30.93 -9.09
CA THR A 95 -7.08 32.23 -9.74
C THR A 95 -7.80 32.34 -11.10
N ILE A 96 -7.84 31.26 -11.88
CA ILE A 96 -8.51 31.24 -13.18
C ILE A 96 -10.03 31.45 -12.99
N VAL A 97 -10.65 30.72 -12.05
CA VAL A 97 -12.06 30.89 -11.70
C VAL A 97 -12.35 32.33 -11.26
N ASP A 98 -11.54 32.87 -10.33
CA ASP A 98 -11.75 34.21 -9.77
C ASP A 98 -11.62 35.30 -10.84
N ARG A 99 -10.70 35.14 -11.81
CA ARG A 99 -10.56 36.07 -12.94
C ARG A 99 -11.75 36.00 -13.89
N LEU A 100 -12.24 34.80 -14.20
CA LEU A 100 -13.40 34.63 -15.08
C LEU A 100 -14.65 35.24 -14.45
N LYS A 101 -14.93 34.97 -13.18
CA LYS A 101 -16.04 35.57 -12.44
C LYS A 101 -16.01 37.10 -12.43
N LYS A 102 -14.82 37.71 -12.40
CA LYS A 102 -14.66 39.17 -12.47
C LYS A 102 -14.86 39.73 -13.88
N LYS A 103 -14.41 39.00 -14.91
CA LYS A 103 -14.42 39.46 -16.31
C LYS A 103 -15.77 39.22 -16.99
N ASP A 104 -16.37 38.06 -16.77
CA ASP A 104 -17.60 37.62 -17.40
C ASP A 104 -18.38 36.70 -16.43
N PRO A 105 -19.13 37.28 -15.48
CA PRO A 105 -19.91 36.52 -14.51
C PRO A 105 -21.08 35.74 -15.14
N THR A 106 -21.45 36.03 -16.39
CA THR A 106 -22.60 35.40 -17.05
C THR A 106 -22.26 34.09 -17.74
N ASN A 107 -20.97 33.79 -17.95
CA ASN A 107 -20.47 32.55 -18.52
C ASN A 107 -20.48 31.39 -17.49
N THR A 108 -21.69 31.05 -17.04
CA THR A 108 -21.95 30.05 -15.99
C THR A 108 -21.39 28.68 -16.34
N LYS A 109 -21.50 28.24 -17.60
CA LYS A 109 -20.99 26.93 -18.07
C LYS A 109 -19.47 26.79 -17.88
N GLU A 110 -18.71 27.80 -18.29
CA GLU A 110 -17.25 27.77 -18.16
C GLU A 110 -16.83 27.91 -16.69
N ILE A 111 -17.52 28.77 -15.93
CA ILE A 111 -17.32 28.92 -14.49
C ILE A 111 -17.52 27.58 -13.76
N ASP A 112 -18.59 26.84 -14.08
CA ASP A 112 -18.89 25.55 -13.45
C ASP A 112 -17.84 24.50 -13.78
N SER A 113 -17.43 24.40 -15.04
CA SER A 113 -16.34 23.50 -15.46
C SER A 113 -15.03 23.79 -14.71
N LEU A 114 -14.64 25.06 -14.63
CA LEU A 114 -13.44 25.48 -13.90
C LEU A 114 -13.57 25.27 -12.39
N ASN A 115 -14.77 25.43 -11.82
CA ASN A 115 -15.03 25.12 -10.41
C ASN A 115 -14.85 23.62 -10.12
N GLN A 116 -15.26 22.74 -11.04
CA GLN A 116 -15.04 21.29 -10.89
C GLN A 116 -13.55 20.97 -10.88
N GLU A 117 -12.76 21.54 -11.78
CA GLU A 117 -11.30 21.35 -11.79
C GLU A 117 -10.63 21.93 -10.55
N ARG A 118 -11.08 23.10 -10.09
CA ARG A 118 -10.66 23.68 -8.81
C ARG A 118 -10.96 22.72 -7.66
N GLN A 119 -12.16 22.14 -7.59
CA GLN A 119 -12.53 21.22 -6.53
C GLN A 119 -11.72 19.93 -6.57
N LYS A 120 -11.48 19.35 -7.76
CA LYS A 120 -10.60 18.19 -7.92
C LYS A 120 -9.20 18.48 -7.41
N SER A 121 -8.64 19.64 -7.74
CA SER A 121 -7.31 20.04 -7.26
C SER A 121 -7.26 20.24 -5.74
N LEU A 122 -8.34 20.77 -5.14
CA LEU A 122 -8.47 20.94 -3.70
C LEU A 122 -8.51 19.59 -2.97
N ILE A 123 -9.36 18.67 -3.45
CA ILE A 123 -9.49 17.31 -2.90
C ILE A 123 -8.13 16.60 -2.98
N ARG A 124 -7.43 16.66 -4.11
CA ARG A 124 -6.10 16.06 -4.27
C ARG A 124 -5.09 16.59 -3.26
N LEU A 125 -5.06 17.91 -3.05
CA LEU A 125 -4.17 18.55 -2.08
C LEU A 125 -4.51 18.16 -0.64
N ALA A 126 -5.80 18.17 -0.29
CA ALA A 126 -6.29 17.78 1.03
C ALA A 126 -5.98 16.29 1.33
N SER A 127 -6.26 15.39 0.38
CA SER A 127 -5.92 13.97 0.50
C SER A 127 -4.42 13.74 0.66
N HIS A 128 -3.60 14.43 -0.15
CA HIS A 128 -2.14 14.35 -0.04
C HIS A 128 -1.64 14.76 1.34
N ARG A 129 -2.20 15.83 1.91
CA ARG A 129 -1.82 16.31 3.24
C ARG A 129 -2.27 15.42 4.36
N TRP A 130 -3.45 14.83 4.24
CA TRP A 130 -3.90 13.78 5.15
C TRP A 130 -2.91 12.60 5.12
N MET A 131 -2.54 12.13 3.93
CA MET A 131 -1.56 11.04 3.76
C MET A 131 -0.20 11.43 4.34
N LYS A 132 0.29 12.63 4.04
CA LYS A 132 1.54 13.18 4.56
C LYS A 132 1.57 13.16 6.09
N LYS A 133 0.49 13.58 6.75
CA LYS A 133 0.39 13.55 8.22
C LYS A 133 0.56 12.14 8.80
N LYS A 134 0.07 11.10 8.11
CA LYS A 134 0.26 9.69 8.52
C LYS A 134 1.72 9.27 8.34
N PHE A 135 2.28 9.52 7.16
CA PHE A 135 3.66 9.12 6.82
C PHE A 135 4.74 9.87 7.61
N ASP A 136 4.49 11.11 8.00
CA ASP A 136 5.37 11.87 8.90
C ASP A 136 5.54 11.14 10.25
N GLY A 137 4.53 10.39 10.69
CA GLY A 137 4.55 9.56 11.90
C GLY A 137 5.35 8.26 11.77
N TYR A 138 5.58 7.77 10.55
CA TYR A 138 6.29 6.51 10.31
C TYR A 138 7.80 6.68 10.50
N LYS A 139 8.42 5.74 11.22
CA LYS A 139 9.84 5.80 11.59
C LYS A 139 10.50 4.42 11.45
N GLY A 140 11.45 4.33 10.53
CA GLY A 140 12.26 3.13 10.33
C GLY A 140 11.43 1.90 9.96
N ILE A 141 12.06 0.74 10.06
CA ILE A 141 11.46 -0.54 9.63
C ILE A 141 10.22 -0.94 10.47
N ASN A 142 10.05 -0.35 11.66
CA ASN A 142 8.90 -0.61 12.52
C ASN A 142 7.56 -0.36 11.83
N VAL A 143 7.49 0.50 10.81
CA VAL A 143 6.26 0.73 10.04
C VAL A 143 5.71 -0.55 9.38
N VAL A 144 6.58 -1.51 9.03
CA VAL A 144 6.17 -2.78 8.41
C VAL A 144 6.21 -3.97 9.36
N GLU A 145 7.06 -3.91 10.40
CA GLU A 145 7.17 -4.97 11.42
C GLU A 145 6.08 -4.87 12.49
N ASN A 146 5.75 -3.65 12.92
CA ASN A 146 4.70 -3.33 13.87
C ASN A 146 3.76 -2.28 13.27
N PRO A 147 3.05 -2.63 12.19
CA PRO A 147 2.25 -1.70 11.42
C PRO A 147 1.09 -1.14 12.23
N ASP A 148 0.67 0.08 11.89
CA ASP A 148 -0.61 0.62 12.34
C ASP A 148 -1.78 -0.05 11.60
N GLU A 149 -3.01 0.38 11.88
CA GLU A 149 -4.20 -0.19 11.25
C GLU A 149 -4.21 -0.01 9.73
N LEU A 150 -3.76 1.13 9.21
CA LEU A 150 -3.75 1.43 7.78
C LEU A 150 -2.75 0.55 7.03
N ILE A 151 -1.52 0.42 7.53
CA ILE A 151 -0.52 -0.46 6.92
C ILE A 151 -0.93 -1.93 7.09
N THR A 152 -1.55 -2.31 8.20
CA THR A 152 -2.07 -3.67 8.40
C THR A 152 -3.13 -4.02 7.37
N GLU A 153 -4.09 -3.13 7.16
CA GLU A 153 -5.15 -3.32 6.17
C GLU A 153 -4.59 -3.40 4.75
N PHE A 154 -3.68 -2.49 4.40
CA PHE A 154 -2.99 -2.51 3.11
C PHE A 154 -2.22 -3.82 2.89
N LYS A 155 -1.42 -4.25 3.87
CA LYS A 155 -0.67 -5.51 3.79
C LYS A 155 -1.60 -6.71 3.60
N LYS A 156 -2.74 -6.73 4.29
CA LYS A 156 -3.73 -7.80 4.16
C LYS A 156 -4.35 -7.85 2.77
N ALA A 157 -4.67 -6.69 2.18
CA ALA A 157 -5.26 -6.60 0.85
C ALA A 157 -4.28 -7.08 -0.24
N GLU A 158 -2.99 -6.74 -0.12
CA GLU A 158 -2.02 -6.95 -1.19
C GLU A 158 -1.20 -8.25 -1.07
N ALA A 159 -1.04 -8.81 0.14
CA ALA A 159 -0.06 -9.88 0.38
C ALA A 159 -0.21 -11.10 -0.54
N ALA A 160 -1.44 -11.56 -0.80
CA ALA A 160 -1.67 -12.70 -1.68
C ALA A 160 -1.23 -12.42 -3.13
N TYR A 161 -1.50 -11.21 -3.64
CA TYR A 161 -1.09 -10.83 -4.98
C TYR A 161 0.43 -10.67 -5.08
N ILE A 162 1.07 -9.97 -4.14
CA ILE A 162 2.54 -9.82 -4.14
C ILE A 162 3.24 -11.17 -4.02
N TYR A 163 2.70 -12.08 -3.19
CA TYR A 163 3.22 -13.45 -3.09
C TYR A 163 3.17 -14.17 -4.43
N SER A 164 2.11 -13.95 -5.23
CA SER A 164 2.01 -14.52 -6.57
C SER A 164 3.07 -13.99 -7.56
N LEU A 165 3.61 -12.79 -7.32
CA LEU A 165 4.67 -12.16 -8.11
C LEU A 165 6.08 -12.53 -7.62
N PHE A 166 6.20 -12.99 -6.37
CA PHE A 166 7.47 -13.37 -5.76
C PHE A 166 8.14 -14.50 -6.56
N GLY A 167 9.43 -14.34 -6.83
CA GLY A 167 10.21 -15.24 -7.71
C GLY A 167 9.91 -15.13 -9.21
N LYS A 168 8.89 -14.36 -9.62
CA LYS A 168 8.55 -14.13 -11.04
C LYS A 168 8.91 -12.71 -11.50
N LYS A 169 8.91 -11.76 -10.58
CA LYS A 169 9.17 -10.34 -10.82
C LYS A 169 10.37 -9.87 -10.02
N SER A 170 11.05 -8.85 -10.56
CA SER A 170 12.12 -8.19 -9.82
C SER A 170 11.56 -7.42 -8.61
N VAL A 171 12.41 -7.19 -7.61
CA VAL A 171 12.03 -6.40 -6.43
C VAL A 171 11.64 -4.98 -6.83
N ASP A 172 12.27 -4.40 -7.85
CA ASP A 172 11.95 -3.05 -8.33
C ASP A 172 10.58 -2.97 -9.02
N GLU A 173 10.18 -4.00 -9.77
CA GLU A 173 8.82 -4.11 -10.31
C GLU A 173 7.78 -4.20 -9.19
N ILE A 174 8.06 -4.99 -8.14
CA ILE A 174 7.19 -5.11 -6.97
C ILE A 174 7.10 -3.77 -6.22
N LYS A 175 8.21 -3.07 -6.02
CA LYS A 175 8.22 -1.73 -5.40
C LYS A 175 7.39 -0.73 -6.19
N THR A 176 7.51 -0.74 -7.52
CA THR A 176 6.72 0.13 -8.41
C THR A 176 5.23 -0.14 -8.28
N TYR A 177 4.84 -1.42 -8.22
CA TYR A 177 3.46 -1.81 -7.96
C TYR A 177 2.98 -1.30 -6.59
N LEU A 178 3.72 -1.61 -5.53
CA LEU A 178 3.38 -1.20 -4.16
C LEU A 178 3.26 0.30 -3.99
N GLU A 179 4.10 1.08 -4.68
CA GLU A 179 4.03 2.53 -4.67
C GLU A 179 2.70 3.05 -5.24
N ASN A 180 2.23 2.47 -6.34
CA ASN A 180 0.95 2.87 -6.93
C ASN A 180 -0.23 2.46 -6.03
N GLU A 181 -0.22 1.23 -5.54
CA GLU A 181 -1.32 0.71 -4.72
C GLU A 181 -1.41 1.42 -3.37
N ILE A 182 -0.28 1.71 -2.71
CA ILE A 182 -0.34 2.42 -1.42
C ILE A 182 -0.81 3.87 -1.61
N ILE A 183 -0.42 4.54 -2.70
CA ILE A 183 -0.94 5.89 -3.01
C ILE A 183 -2.45 5.84 -3.19
N ASP A 184 -2.95 4.90 -4.00
CA ASP A 184 -4.38 4.77 -4.27
C ASP A 184 -5.18 4.38 -3.01
N PHE A 185 -4.66 3.44 -2.22
CA PHE A 185 -5.25 3.04 -0.94
C PHE A 185 -5.38 4.24 0.02
N TYR A 186 -4.30 4.98 0.27
CA TYR A 186 -4.34 6.13 1.16
C TYR A 186 -5.21 7.27 0.61
N TYR A 187 -5.21 7.47 -0.70
CA TYR A 187 -6.08 8.46 -1.35
C TYR A 187 -7.57 8.14 -1.13
N LYS A 188 -7.96 6.88 -1.31
CA LYS A 188 -9.35 6.41 -1.07
C LYS A 188 -9.75 6.59 0.40
N LYS A 189 -8.86 6.25 1.34
CA LYS A 189 -9.10 6.46 2.79
C LYS A 189 -9.25 7.95 3.12
N ALA A 190 -8.37 8.78 2.56
CA ALA A 190 -8.38 10.21 2.82
C ALA A 190 -9.70 10.86 2.38
N ILE A 191 -10.25 10.52 1.20
CA ILE A 191 -11.49 11.14 0.68
C ILE A 191 -12.65 11.04 1.67
N VAL A 192 -12.73 9.96 2.45
CA VAL A 192 -13.82 9.73 3.42
C VAL A 192 -13.64 10.56 4.69
N GLU A 193 -12.40 10.94 5.04
CA GLU A 193 -12.07 11.62 6.30
C GLU A 193 -11.82 13.13 6.14
N ILE A 194 -11.42 13.59 4.96
CA ILE A 194 -11.04 15.00 4.76
C ILE A 194 -12.26 15.92 4.72
N ASP A 195 -12.05 17.13 5.22
CA ASP A 195 -12.91 18.29 4.96
C ASP A 195 -12.10 19.28 4.10
N PRO A 196 -12.25 19.26 2.77
CA PRO A 196 -11.42 20.07 1.87
C PRO A 196 -11.56 21.57 2.08
N GLU A 197 -12.69 22.04 2.62
CA GLU A 197 -12.96 23.47 2.81
C GLU A 197 -12.19 24.06 4.02
N LYS A 198 -11.69 23.20 4.93
CA LYS A 198 -10.87 23.60 6.08
C LYS A 198 -9.36 23.62 5.78
N LEU A 199 -8.98 23.47 4.52
CA LEU A 199 -7.58 23.36 4.13
C LEU A 199 -6.85 24.72 4.23
N ASP A 200 -5.79 24.77 5.04
CA ASP A 200 -4.92 25.95 5.15
C ASP A 200 -3.77 25.94 4.13
N LEU A 201 -3.53 27.06 3.45
CA LEU A 201 -2.48 27.19 2.43
C LEU A 201 -1.13 27.52 3.06
N GLN A 202 -0.09 26.74 2.75
CA GLN A 202 1.18 26.77 3.49
C GLN A 202 2.30 27.52 2.76
N TYR A 203 2.23 27.68 1.44
CA TYR A 203 3.35 28.19 0.64
C TYR A 203 3.10 29.57 0.02
N ILE A 204 1.86 29.90 -0.30
CA ILE A 204 1.56 31.09 -1.13
C ILE A 204 0.99 32.29 -0.32
N ASN A 205 0.72 32.12 0.98
CA ASN A 205 0.32 33.23 1.87
C ASN A 205 1.44 34.26 2.16
N LYS A 206 2.61 34.19 1.51
CA LYS A 206 3.72 35.15 1.72
C LYS A 206 3.82 36.31 0.72
N TYR A 207 2.95 36.40 -0.30
CA TYR A 207 3.06 37.43 -1.34
C TYR A 207 1.73 37.98 -1.89
N ASN A 208 0.72 38.15 -1.03
CA ASN A 208 -0.42 39.03 -1.35
C ASN A 208 -0.44 40.20 -0.37
#